data_AF-A0A6N0NZK5-F1
#
_entry.id   AF-A0A6N0NZK5-F1
#
_cell.length_a   1.000
_cell.length_b   1.000
_cell.length_c   1.000
_cell.angle_alpha   90.00
_cell.angle_beta   90.00
_cell.angle_gamma   90.00
#
_symmetry.space_group_name_H-M   'P 1'
#
loop_
_entity.id
_entity.type
_entity.pdbx_description
1 polymer ?
#
loop_
_entity_poly.entity_id
_entity_poly.type
_entity_poly.pdbx_seq_one_letter_code
_entity_poly.pdbx_strand_id
1 'polypeptide(L)'
;MVVRIARIGGLSTLDYPRNLSPYKDWGTKETRLVLRDDKVFLKVTLLMKDWKVPLERDGVTVDTNIGEEVVGKDNMYVRVPNRSEDPRHYKGLAEGLQKKYKR
;
A
#
# COMPACT_ATOMS: atom_id res chain seq x y z
N MET A 1 -5.81 43.62 4.04
CA MET A 1 -4.98 43.25 5.20
C MET A 1 -4.46 41.83 4.95
N VAL A 2 -3.16 41.67 4.72
CA VAL A 2 -2.55 40.35 4.42
C VAL A 2 -1.88 39.86 5.69
N VAL A 3 -2.44 38.83 6.32
CA VAL A 3 -1.87 38.23 7.53
C VAL A 3 -0.76 37.28 7.11
N ARG A 4 0.48 37.57 7.51
CA ARG A 4 1.63 36.67 7.38
C ARG A 4 1.81 35.92 8.69
N ILE A 5 1.82 34.60 8.65
CA ILE A 5 2.11 33.77 9.83
C ILE A 5 3.56 34.07 10.25
N ALA A 6 3.73 34.72 11.40
CA ALA A 6 5.03 35.18 11.88
C ALA A 6 5.92 34.05 12.40
N ARG A 7 5.32 33.01 12.99
CA ARG A 7 6.00 31.79 13.46
C ARG A 7 4.96 30.73 13.78
N ILE A 8 5.14 29.51 13.26
CA ILE A 8 4.48 28.33 13.82
C ILE A 8 5.39 27.89 14.98
N GLY A 9 4.85 27.76 16.18
CA GLY A 9 5.60 27.24 17.34
C GLY A 9 6.28 25.90 17.03
N GLY A 10 7.23 25.47 17.87
CA GLY A 10 7.92 24.20 17.66
C GLY A 10 6.93 23.04 17.57
N LEU A 11 6.74 22.50 16.37
CA LEU A 11 5.89 21.34 16.13
C LEU A 11 6.71 20.08 16.45
N SER A 12 6.33 19.37 17.51
CA SER A 12 6.88 18.04 17.76
C SER A 12 6.31 17.07 16.72
N THR A 13 7.20 16.49 15.91
CA THR A 13 6.83 15.36 15.06
C THR A 13 6.43 14.19 15.96
N LEU A 14 5.22 13.67 15.77
CA LEU A 14 4.60 12.68 16.67
C LEU A 14 5.36 11.35 16.73
N ASP A 15 6.08 11.01 15.65
CA ASP A 15 7.12 9.98 15.59
C ASP A 15 7.78 10.00 14.20
N TYR A 16 9.06 9.63 14.11
CA TYR A 16 9.72 9.37 12.82
C TYR A 16 9.58 7.87 12.48
N PRO A 17 9.12 7.48 11.28
CA PRO A 17 8.96 6.07 10.95
C PRO A 17 10.30 5.31 11.07
N ARG A 18 10.37 4.32 11.95
CA ARG A 18 11.59 3.52 12.21
C ARG A 18 12.05 2.71 11.00
N ASN A 19 11.19 2.56 9.99
CA ASN A 19 11.44 1.82 8.75
C ASN A 19 12.00 2.69 7.61
N LEU A 20 12.54 3.88 7.88
CA LEU A 20 13.08 4.75 6.83
C LEU A 20 14.51 4.41 6.37
N SER A 21 15.19 3.50 7.07
CA SER A 21 16.55 3.06 6.73
C SER A 21 16.73 2.63 5.26
N PRO A 22 15.83 1.83 4.66
CA PRO A 22 15.93 1.40 3.26
C PRO A 22 15.75 2.54 2.23
N TYR A 23 15.22 3.68 2.66
CA TYR A 23 14.83 4.79 1.79
C TYR A 23 15.76 6.00 1.89
N LYS A 24 16.84 5.92 2.69
CA LYS A 24 17.78 7.03 2.91
C LYS A 24 18.41 7.59 1.62
N ASP A 25 18.64 6.71 0.64
CA ASP A 25 19.27 7.07 -0.63
C ASP A 25 18.26 7.40 -1.74
N TRP A 26 16.97 7.48 -1.42
CA TRP A 26 15.93 7.78 -2.38
C TRP A 26 15.79 9.30 -2.53
N GLY A 27 15.61 9.76 -3.76
CA GLY A 27 15.30 11.16 -4.01
C GLY A 27 13.96 11.54 -3.37
N THR A 28 13.78 12.81 -2.99
CA THR A 28 12.47 13.29 -2.54
C THR A 28 11.74 13.93 -3.72
N LYS A 29 10.55 13.41 -4.06
CA LYS A 29 9.68 14.03 -5.07
C LYS A 29 8.97 15.25 -4.51
N GLU A 30 8.47 15.10 -3.28
CA GLU A 30 7.61 16.10 -2.66
C GLU A 30 7.58 15.95 -1.14
N THR A 31 7.59 17.08 -0.44
CA THR A 31 7.42 17.14 1.02
C THR A 31 6.34 18.16 1.34
N ARG A 32 5.27 17.73 2.02
CA ARG A 32 4.15 18.60 2.43
C ARG A 32 3.83 18.41 3.90
N LEU A 33 3.56 19.51 4.60
CA LEU A 33 2.91 19.48 5.90
C LEU A 33 1.40 19.35 5.70
N VAL A 34 0.79 18.38 6.38
CA VAL A 34 -0.65 18.10 6.31
C VAL A 34 -1.23 18.25 7.71
N LEU A 35 -2.23 19.11 7.85
CA LEU A 35 -3.01 19.27 9.08
C LEU A 35 -4.22 18.33 9.02
N ARG A 36 -4.40 17.48 10.04
CA ARG A 36 -5.63 16.68 10.23
C ARG A 36 -5.94 16.60 11.72
N ASP A 37 -7.19 16.87 12.09
CA ASP A 37 -7.72 16.69 13.45
C ASP A 37 -6.78 17.27 14.53
N ASP A 38 -6.39 18.55 14.34
CA ASP A 38 -5.45 19.31 15.19
C ASP A 38 -4.01 18.76 15.29
N LYS A 39 -3.65 17.79 14.44
CA LYS A 39 -2.29 17.23 14.33
C LYS A 39 -1.61 17.65 13.05
N VAL A 40 -0.28 17.74 13.10
CA VAL A 40 0.57 18.03 11.94
C VAL A 40 1.33 16.78 11.53
N PHE A 41 1.23 16.44 10.24
CA PHE A 41 1.91 15.32 9.62
C PHE A 41 2.87 15.81 8.55
N LEU A 42 4.06 15.20 8.47
CA LEU A 42 4.96 15.40 7.34
C LEU A 42 4.71 14.28 6.32
N LYS A 43 4.09 14.62 5.19
CA LYS A 43 3.95 13.70 4.05
C LYS A 43 5.16 13.86 3.13
N VAL A 44 5.98 12.83 3.05
CA VAL A 44 7.12 12.76 2.13
C VAL A 44 6.81 11.74 1.05
N THR A 45 6.85 12.18 -0.21
CA THR A 45 6.76 11.32 -1.39
C THR A 45 8.18 11.14 -1.92
N LEU A 46 8.65 9.90 -1.99
CA LEU A 46 10.00 9.58 -2.47
C LEU A 46 9.97 9.20 -3.95
N LEU A 47 11.04 9.50 -4.65
CA LEU A 47 11.35 9.00 -5.97
C LEU A 47 11.95 7.61 -5.81
N MET A 48 11.28 6.63 -6.40
CA MET A 48 11.79 5.27 -6.47
C MET A 48 13.09 5.29 -7.26
N LYS A 49 14.20 4.97 -6.61
CA LYS A 49 15.49 4.80 -7.27
C LYS A 49 15.36 3.64 -8.25
N ASP A 50 15.81 3.84 -9.49
CA ASP A 50 15.72 2.95 -10.64
C ASP A 50 15.31 1.52 -10.26
N TRP A 51 14.01 1.22 -10.40
CA TRP A 51 13.53 -0.14 -10.25
C TRP A 51 14.02 -0.93 -11.45
N LYS A 52 15.22 -1.48 -11.33
CA LYS A 52 15.70 -2.51 -12.25
C LYS A 52 14.87 -3.75 -11.98
N VAL A 53 14.09 -4.17 -12.98
CA VAL A 53 13.47 -5.49 -12.96
C VAL A 53 14.59 -6.48 -12.66
N PRO A 54 14.53 -7.21 -11.52
CA PRO A 54 15.54 -8.20 -11.21
C PRO A 54 15.63 -9.18 -12.37
N LEU A 55 16.84 -9.58 -12.76
CA LEU A 55 16.98 -10.68 -13.71
C LEU A 55 16.23 -11.88 -13.13
N GLU A 56 15.23 -12.39 -13.85
CA GLU A 56 14.45 -13.55 -13.44
C GLU A 56 15.37 -14.78 -13.42
N ARG A 57 15.97 -15.05 -12.25
CA ARG A 57 16.85 -16.21 -12.04
C ARG A 57 16.13 -17.38 -11.36
N ASP A 58 15.03 -17.09 -10.67
CA ASP A 58 14.28 -18.03 -9.84
C ASP A 58 12.78 -17.68 -9.88
N GLY A 59 12.06 -18.19 -10.88
CA GLY A 59 10.63 -17.97 -11.02
C GLY A 59 9.84 -18.84 -10.03
N VAL A 60 8.84 -18.24 -9.39
CA VAL A 60 7.80 -18.99 -8.65
C VAL A 60 6.52 -18.85 -9.45
N THR A 61 5.93 -19.98 -9.86
CA THR A 61 4.62 -19.98 -10.52
C THR A 61 3.55 -20.05 -9.45
N VAL A 62 2.62 -19.10 -9.47
CA VAL A 62 1.47 -19.07 -8.55
C VAL A 62 0.20 -19.14 -9.39
N ASP A 63 -0.58 -20.20 -9.19
CA ASP A 63 -1.94 -20.32 -9.72
C ASP A 63 -2.96 -20.13 -8.58
N THR A 64 -3.80 -19.10 -8.70
CA THR A 64 -4.78 -18.75 -7.67
C THR A 64 -6.17 -19.27 -8.07
N ASN A 65 -6.56 -20.38 -7.47
CA ASN A 65 -7.91 -20.95 -7.60
C ASN A 65 -8.81 -20.51 -6.43
N ILE A 66 -10.12 -20.71 -6.60
CA ILE A 66 -11.17 -20.20 -5.68
C ILE A 66 -11.08 -20.83 -4.27
N GLY A 67 -10.51 -22.03 -4.14
CA GLY A 67 -10.35 -22.71 -2.86
C GLY A 67 -8.90 -23.02 -2.46
N GLU A 68 -7.94 -22.84 -3.38
CA GLU A 68 -6.54 -23.13 -3.12
C GLU A 68 -5.61 -22.23 -3.95
N GLU A 69 -4.48 -21.85 -3.37
CA GLU A 69 -3.34 -21.30 -4.07
C GLU A 69 -2.35 -22.43 -4.33
N VAL A 70 -1.99 -22.65 -5.59
CA VAL A 70 -0.95 -23.61 -5.98
C VAL A 70 0.32 -22.84 -6.25
N VAL A 71 1.33 -23.09 -5.42
CA VAL A 71 2.65 -22.46 -5.54
C VAL A 71 3.64 -23.52 -6.00
N GLY A 72 4.26 -23.27 -7.15
CA GLY A 72 5.22 -24.18 -7.77
C GLY A 72 6.59 -23.53 -7.96
N LYS A 73 7.65 -24.31 -7.71
CA LYS A 73 9.01 -23.99 -8.12
C LYS A 73 9.68 -25.27 -8.62
N ASP A 74 10.27 -25.20 -9.81
CA ASP A 74 10.91 -26.34 -10.49
C ASP A 74 9.95 -27.54 -10.60
N ASN A 75 10.23 -28.63 -9.87
CA ASN A 75 9.42 -29.86 -9.82
C ASN A 75 8.63 -30.04 -8.50
N MET A 76 8.59 -29.02 -7.66
CA MET A 76 7.86 -29.04 -6.38
C MET A 76 6.67 -28.11 -6.46
N TYR A 77 5.51 -28.56 -5.98
CA TYR A 77 4.35 -27.71 -5.79
C TYR A 77 3.70 -27.96 -4.43
N VAL A 78 3.13 -26.91 -3.86
CA VAL A 78 2.37 -26.94 -2.62
C VAL A 78 1.00 -26.35 -2.90
N ARG A 79 -0.03 -27.01 -2.36
CA ARG A 79 -1.40 -26.50 -2.35
C ARG A 79 -1.69 -25.88 -1.00
N VAL A 80 -1.95 -24.58 -0.99
CA VAL A 80 -2.30 -23.82 0.20
C VAL A 80 -3.81 -23.57 0.15
N PRO A 81 -4.62 -24.16 1.04
CA PRO A 81 -6.05 -23.87 1.10
C PRO A 81 -6.26 -22.37 1.32
N ASN A 82 -7.15 -21.77 0.52
CA ASN A 82 -7.51 -20.38 0.66
C ASN A 82 -9.03 -20.25 0.86
N ARG A 83 -9.46 -19.12 1.45
CA ARG A 83 -10.87 -18.79 1.60
C ARG A 83 -11.26 -17.66 0.65
N SER A 84 -10.71 -17.67 -0.57
CA SER A 84 -10.96 -16.60 -1.54
C SER A 84 -12.40 -16.64 -2.09
N GLU A 85 -13.10 -17.76 -1.89
CA GLU A 85 -14.54 -17.91 -2.12
C GLU A 85 -15.38 -16.97 -1.26
N ASP A 86 -15.07 -16.79 0.03
CA ASP A 86 -15.90 -16.00 0.95
C ASP A 86 -15.98 -14.53 0.52
N PRO A 87 -14.86 -13.80 0.28
CA PRO A 87 -14.90 -12.43 -0.22
C PRO A 87 -15.62 -12.31 -1.57
N ARG A 88 -15.48 -13.31 -2.45
CA ARG A 88 -16.17 -13.33 -3.76
C ARG A 88 -17.68 -13.46 -3.58
N HIS A 89 -18.12 -14.35 -2.70
CA HIS A 89 -19.53 -14.55 -2.38
C HIS A 89 -20.16 -13.26 -1.83
N TYR A 90 -19.55 -12.66 -0.80
CA TYR A 90 -20.06 -11.42 -0.20
C TYR A 90 -20.04 -10.24 -1.17
N LYS A 91 -19.02 -10.15 -2.02
CA LYS A 91 -18.97 -9.14 -3.09
C LYS A 91 -20.13 -9.33 -4.08
N GLY A 92 -20.41 -10.56 -4.51
CA GLY A 92 -21.53 -10.86 -5.40
C GLY A 92 -22.88 -10.46 -4.80
N LEU A 93 -23.10 -10.74 -3.51
CA LEU A 93 -24.29 -10.29 -2.78
C LEU A 93 -24.38 -8.75 -2.74
N ALA A 94 -23.28 -8.07 -2.43
CA ALA A 94 -23.24 -6.61 -2.38
C ALA A 94 -23.53 -5.98 -3.76
N GLU A 95 -22.96 -6.52 -4.84
CA GLU A 95 -23.23 -6.07 -6.21
C GLU A 95 -24.68 -6.34 -6.62
N GLY A 96 -25.26 -7.48 -6.20
CA GLY A 96 -26.67 -7.79 -6.40
C GLY A 96 -27.59 -6.79 -5.72
N LEU A 97 -27.29 -6.44 -4.47
CA LEU A 97 -28.00 -5.40 -3.73
C LEU A 97 -27.84 -4.03 -4.39
N GLN A 98 -26.63 -3.65 -4.81
CA GLN A 98 -26.40 -2.40 -5.52
C GLN A 98 -27.18 -2.32 -6.84
N LYS A 99 -27.26 -3.40 -7.62
CA LYS A 99 -28.09 -3.44 -8.83
C LYS A 99 -29.59 -3.31 -8.52
N LYS A 100 -30.06 -4.01 -7.49
CA LYS A 100 -31.49 -4.02 -7.11
C LYS A 100 -31.97 -2.67 -6.56
N TYR A 101 -31.12 -1.98 -5.81
CA TYR A 101 -31.44 -0.73 -5.13
C TYR A 101 -30.72 0.48 -5.75
N LYS A 102 -30.24 0.36 -6.99
CA LYS A 102 -29.61 1.45 -7.73
C LYS A 102 -30.65 2.57 -7.94
N ARG A 103 -30.52 3.66 -7.18
CA ARG A 103 -31.16 4.95 -7.44
C ARG A 103 -30.27 5.78 -8.34
#